data_AF-A0A1W7CVQ4-F1
#
_entry.id   AF-A0A1W7CVQ4-F1
#
_cell.length_a   1.000
_cell.length_b   1.000
_cell.length_c   1.000
_cell.angle_alpha   90.00
_cell.angle_beta   90.00
_cell.angle_gamma   90.00
#
_symmetry.space_group_name_H-M   'P 1'
#
loop_
_entity.id
_entity.type
_entity.pdbx_description
1 polymer ?
#
loop_
_entity_poly.entity_id
_entity_poly.type
_entity_poly.pdbx_seq_one_letter_code
_entity_poly.pdbx_strand_id
1 'polypeptide(L)'
;MPLPGTEHPSRTKVSLPVEQPSDFASPGNSAAGRGRTPRPPGARQTGRTAERAPRARRPGRRRATAAVAQRPDRSAPLTPHLVWTNLTAQRWPPFPPGSTPTSDATEASVTSTLSRTTRLLGATALVCAIALAGPAVTAGAADGPAEPAPTAVPRHALTGYWHNFDNGSVVQRLGDVSDAYDIIAVSFAESTATPGEIDFTLDPVIGYGSEQEFKDDIAAKQAEGVSVIISVGGQNGHVAVTDGASARAFADSTLALMHEYGFDGVDIDLEHGIDAEYMTQAMTAIHAGAGDGLVYTMAPQTLDMQHTGTEYFQLALNTRDFLTVVNMQYYNSGSMLGCDGQVYSSGTVDFLTALACIQLENGLAPSQVGLGVPASPNAAGSGYVPPPVVNAALDCLTRGTGCGSFVPDRTYPDLRGAMTWSVNWDAHSGHAWSSEVGPHVHGLP
;
A
#
# COMPACT_ATOMS: atom_id res chain seq x y z
N MET A 1 16.86 -9.13 64.58
CA MET A 1 15.86 -9.02 65.67
C MET A 1 15.00 -7.76 65.44
N PRO A 2 13.78 -7.66 66.00
CA PRO A 2 12.67 -6.98 65.32
C PRO A 2 12.29 -5.58 65.83
N LEU A 3 11.30 -4.97 65.15
CA LEU A 3 10.53 -3.77 65.52
C LEU A 3 9.75 -3.95 66.83
N PRO A 4 9.37 -2.86 67.54
CA PRO A 4 8.09 -2.18 67.28
C PRO A 4 8.19 -0.62 67.29
N GLY A 5 7.17 0.19 66.95
CA GLY A 5 5.85 -0.08 66.36
C GLY A 5 4.81 1.01 66.67
N THR A 6 3.81 1.23 65.78
CA THR A 6 2.60 2.11 65.93
C THR A 6 2.86 3.63 66.07
N GLU A 7 1.94 4.56 65.77
CA GLU A 7 0.46 4.53 65.62
C GLU A 7 -0.11 5.12 64.30
N HIS A 8 -1.43 4.96 64.11
CA HIS A 8 -2.26 5.55 63.05
C HIS A 8 -2.90 6.89 63.46
N PRO A 9 -3.41 7.67 62.49
CA PRO A 9 -4.83 8.08 62.59
C PRO A 9 -5.69 7.54 61.44
N SER A 10 -7.02 7.62 61.61
CA SER A 10 -8.00 6.93 60.77
C SER A 10 -8.86 7.86 59.90
N ARG A 11 -9.20 7.34 58.70
CA ARG A 11 -10.45 7.54 57.92
C ARG A 11 -11.08 8.95 57.87
N THR A 12 -11.25 9.43 56.64
CA THR A 12 -12.59 9.85 56.19
C THR A 12 -12.85 9.29 54.80
N LYS A 13 -13.90 8.46 54.65
CA LYS A 13 -14.49 8.17 53.34
C LYS A 13 -15.63 9.16 53.13
N VAL A 14 -15.67 9.83 51.98
CA VAL A 14 -16.88 10.48 51.50
C VAL A 14 -17.55 9.52 50.51
N SER A 15 -18.83 9.24 50.73
CA SER A 15 -19.66 8.47 49.81
C SER A 15 -21.06 9.08 49.87
N LEU A 16 -21.59 9.48 48.72
CA LEU A 16 -22.91 10.08 48.57
C LEU A 16 -23.63 9.37 47.39
N PRO A 17 -24.98 9.38 47.38
CA PRO A 17 -25.68 8.11 47.26
C PRO A 17 -26.25 7.80 45.86
N VAL A 18 -26.56 6.52 45.68
CA VAL A 18 -27.52 6.05 44.68
C VAL A 18 -28.92 6.10 45.31
N GLU A 19 -29.85 6.85 44.74
CA GLU A 19 -31.28 6.69 45.02
C GLU A 19 -32.13 6.72 43.73
N GLN A 20 -32.93 5.67 43.61
CA GLN A 20 -34.12 5.44 42.79
C GLN A 20 -35.03 4.63 43.75
N PRO A 21 -36.38 4.76 43.73
CA PRO A 21 -37.14 4.57 42.50
C PRO A 21 -38.50 5.32 42.42
N SER A 22 -39.32 4.87 41.45
CA SER A 22 -40.79 4.70 41.49
C SER A 22 -41.65 5.60 40.59
N ASP A 23 -42.71 4.96 40.09
CA ASP A 23 -43.62 5.37 39.02
C ASP A 23 -44.55 6.53 39.38
N PHE A 24 -45.13 7.20 38.36
CA PHE A 24 -46.59 7.40 38.35
C PHE A 24 -47.17 7.52 36.92
N ALA A 25 -48.46 7.18 36.78
CA ALA A 25 -49.11 6.79 35.52
C ALA A 25 -49.70 7.94 34.66
N SER A 26 -50.00 7.59 33.39
CA SER A 26 -50.78 8.41 32.43
C SER A 26 -52.26 8.58 32.82
N PRO A 27 -52.91 9.64 32.29
CA PRO A 27 -54.05 9.42 31.36
C PRO A 27 -53.94 10.32 30.10
N GLY A 28 -54.73 10.19 29.02
CA GLY A 28 -55.79 9.21 28.69
C GLY A 28 -56.99 9.87 27.96
N ASN A 29 -57.49 9.26 26.86
CA ASN A 29 -58.65 9.70 26.02
C ASN A 29 -58.46 11.03 25.23
N SER A 30 -59.13 11.35 24.10
CA SER A 30 -59.95 10.63 23.07
C SER A 30 -60.24 11.62 21.89
N ALA A 31 -60.86 11.32 20.74
CA ALA A 31 -61.57 10.13 20.26
C ALA A 31 -61.54 9.92 18.72
N ALA A 32 -61.69 8.65 18.30
CA ALA A 32 -62.47 8.10 17.16
C ALA A 32 -62.79 8.88 15.85
N GLY A 33 -62.59 8.19 14.72
CA GLY A 33 -63.28 8.42 13.44
C GLY A 33 -63.17 7.22 12.48
N ARG A 34 -64.25 6.46 12.26
CA ARG A 34 -64.28 5.26 11.39
C ARG A 34 -65.10 5.50 10.11
N GLY A 35 -64.64 4.96 8.97
CA GLY A 35 -65.43 4.85 7.73
C GLY A 35 -64.92 3.74 6.82
N ARG A 36 -65.82 2.93 6.25
CA ARG A 36 -65.52 1.84 5.29
C ARG A 36 -66.36 2.00 4.01
N THR A 37 -65.71 1.78 2.85
CA THR A 37 -66.19 1.18 1.58
C THR A 37 -67.72 1.08 1.33
N PRO A 38 -68.22 1.40 0.10
CA PRO A 38 -67.99 0.48 -1.05
C PRO A 38 -67.93 1.08 -2.49
N ARG A 39 -67.68 0.16 -3.45
CA ARG A 39 -67.77 0.24 -4.94
C ARG A 39 -69.08 -0.44 -5.41
N PRO A 40 -69.41 -0.63 -6.71
CA PRO A 40 -68.94 -0.05 -7.99
C PRO A 40 -70.15 0.65 -8.71
N PRO A 41 -70.74 0.27 -9.89
CA PRO A 41 -70.22 -0.14 -11.21
C PRO A 41 -70.86 0.52 -12.48
N GLY A 42 -70.14 0.49 -13.63
CA GLY A 42 -70.74 0.34 -14.97
C GLY A 42 -70.71 1.55 -15.95
N ALA A 43 -70.91 1.38 -17.27
CA ALA A 43 -70.84 0.17 -18.12
C ALA A 43 -70.90 0.46 -19.65
N ARG A 44 -70.14 -0.31 -20.47
CA ARG A 44 -70.39 -0.63 -21.93
C ARG A 44 -70.33 0.57 -22.92
N GLN A 45 -70.31 0.46 -24.27
CA GLN A 45 -70.26 -0.60 -25.33
C GLN A 45 -69.73 0.06 -26.66
N THR A 46 -69.46 -0.50 -27.87
CA THR A 46 -69.48 -1.79 -28.64
C THR A 46 -68.44 -1.62 -29.79
N GLY A 47 -67.93 -2.56 -30.61
CA GLY A 47 -68.03 -4.02 -30.79
C GLY A 47 -68.25 -4.45 -32.27
N ARG A 48 -68.17 -5.77 -32.56
CA ARG A 48 -68.55 -6.47 -33.85
C ARG A 48 -67.60 -6.33 -35.08
N THR A 49 -67.46 -7.27 -36.05
CA THR A 49 -67.81 -8.73 -36.19
C THR A 49 -67.16 -9.39 -37.43
N ALA A 50 -66.90 -10.72 -37.37
CA ALA A 50 -67.08 -11.75 -38.45
C ALA A 50 -66.20 -11.69 -39.74
N GLU A 51 -66.00 -12.73 -40.58
CA GLU A 51 -66.28 -14.20 -40.51
C GLU A 51 -65.43 -15.04 -41.52
N ARG A 52 -65.40 -16.38 -41.31
CA ARG A 52 -65.30 -17.49 -42.30
C ARG A 52 -64.00 -17.88 -43.06
N ALA A 53 -63.94 -19.19 -43.34
CA ALA A 53 -63.06 -19.95 -44.25
C ALA A 53 -63.98 -20.71 -45.29
N PRO A 54 -63.68 -21.86 -45.99
CA PRO A 54 -62.60 -22.87 -45.84
C PRO A 54 -62.11 -23.68 -47.12
N ARG A 55 -61.14 -24.61 -46.92
CA ARG A 55 -60.85 -25.86 -47.72
C ARG A 55 -60.19 -25.69 -49.13
N ALA A 56 -59.53 -26.68 -49.78
CA ALA A 56 -59.39 -28.14 -49.52
C ALA A 56 -58.10 -28.86 -50.10
N ARG A 57 -57.70 -29.97 -49.43
CA ARG A 57 -57.16 -31.29 -49.94
C ARG A 57 -55.90 -31.45 -50.85
N ARG A 58 -54.82 -32.02 -50.24
CA ARG A 58 -54.05 -33.28 -50.59
C ARG A 58 -53.31 -33.44 -51.97
N PRO A 59 -52.35 -34.40 -52.10
CA PRO A 59 -51.31 -34.90 -51.17
C PRO A 59 -49.90 -35.17 -51.81
N GLY A 60 -48.81 -35.30 -51.03
CA GLY A 60 -47.49 -35.70 -51.56
C GLY A 60 -46.49 -36.26 -50.53
N ARG A 61 -45.72 -37.30 -50.92
CA ARG A 61 -44.61 -37.96 -50.17
C ARG A 61 -43.37 -37.02 -50.07
N ARG A 62 -42.39 -37.16 -49.17
CA ARG A 62 -41.76 -38.34 -48.49
C ARG A 62 -41.10 -37.92 -47.14
N ARG A 63 -40.47 -38.87 -46.41
CA ARG A 63 -39.86 -38.70 -45.07
C ARG A 63 -38.53 -37.89 -45.05
N ALA A 64 -38.28 -37.16 -43.95
CA ALA A 64 -37.04 -37.26 -43.15
C ALA A 64 -37.26 -36.71 -41.71
N THR A 65 -36.41 -37.07 -40.76
CA THR A 65 -36.56 -36.84 -39.29
C THR A 65 -35.73 -35.66 -38.76
N ALA A 66 -36.31 -34.89 -37.83
CA ALA A 66 -35.59 -34.14 -36.79
C ALA A 66 -36.50 -33.94 -35.57
N ALA A 67 -35.94 -33.92 -34.35
CA ALA A 67 -36.70 -33.69 -33.12
C ALA A 67 -36.81 -32.19 -32.79
N VAL A 68 -37.92 -31.78 -32.17
CA VAL A 68 -38.21 -30.37 -31.84
C VAL A 68 -37.75 -30.04 -30.43
N ALA A 69 -36.86 -29.07 -30.28
CA ALA A 69 -36.54 -28.46 -29.00
C ALA A 69 -37.68 -27.56 -28.51
N GLN A 70 -38.05 -27.65 -27.23
CA GLN A 70 -39.07 -26.81 -26.60
C GLN A 70 -38.44 -25.51 -26.09
N ARG A 71 -39.13 -24.38 -26.29
CA ARG A 71 -38.83 -23.09 -25.63
C ARG A 71 -39.74 -22.88 -24.42
N PRO A 72 -39.22 -22.32 -23.32
CA PRO A 72 -39.99 -21.53 -22.36
C PRO A 72 -39.83 -20.01 -22.60
N ASP A 73 -40.52 -19.23 -21.77
CA ASP A 73 -40.84 -17.81 -21.92
C ASP A 73 -39.71 -16.76 -21.77
N ARG A 74 -40.04 -15.50 -22.10
CA ARG A 74 -39.23 -14.30 -21.82
C ARG A 74 -40.02 -13.28 -20.97
N SER A 75 -39.80 -13.28 -19.65
CA SER A 75 -40.33 -12.23 -18.76
C SER A 75 -39.69 -12.22 -17.36
N ALA A 76 -38.46 -11.68 -17.27
CA ALA A 76 -37.82 -11.32 -15.99
C ALA A 76 -36.88 -10.11 -16.19
N PRO A 77 -36.72 -9.21 -15.20
CA PRO A 77 -35.75 -8.11 -15.27
C PRO A 77 -34.31 -8.63 -15.09
N LEU A 78 -33.34 -7.97 -15.71
CA LEU A 78 -31.92 -8.29 -15.59
C LEU A 78 -31.29 -7.61 -14.37
N THR A 79 -31.11 -8.34 -13.27
CA THR A 79 -30.14 -7.99 -12.23
C THR A 79 -28.76 -8.53 -12.62
N PRO A 80 -27.69 -7.71 -12.65
CA PRO A 80 -26.34 -8.19 -12.89
C PRO A 80 -25.85 -8.97 -11.67
N HIS A 81 -25.79 -10.30 -11.79
CA HIS A 81 -25.10 -11.13 -10.81
C HIS A 81 -23.60 -11.07 -11.10
N LEU A 82 -22.83 -10.37 -10.26
CA LEU A 82 -21.38 -10.56 -10.22
C LEU A 82 -21.08 -12.01 -9.79
N VAL A 83 -20.31 -12.71 -10.61
CA VAL A 83 -19.84 -14.06 -10.29
C VAL A 83 -18.61 -13.93 -9.40
N TRP A 84 -18.83 -14.01 -8.09
CA TRP A 84 -17.75 -14.12 -7.11
C TRP A 84 -17.06 -15.48 -7.25
N THR A 85 -15.93 -15.52 -7.96
CA THR A 85 -14.97 -16.62 -7.86
C THR A 85 -14.16 -16.44 -6.59
N ASN A 86 -14.49 -17.19 -5.53
CA ASN A 86 -13.67 -17.26 -4.33
C ASN A 86 -12.27 -17.79 -4.67
N LEU A 87 -11.28 -16.89 -4.74
CA LEU A 87 -9.87 -17.26 -4.79
C LEU A 87 -9.43 -17.72 -3.40
N THR A 88 -9.71 -18.98 -3.08
CA THR A 88 -9.06 -19.68 -1.96
C THR A 88 -7.55 -19.64 -2.17
N ALA A 89 -6.79 -19.16 -1.18
CA ALA A 89 -5.34 -18.99 -1.25
C ALA A 89 -4.65 -20.26 -1.81
N GLN A 90 -4.13 -20.16 -3.03
CA GLN A 90 -3.38 -21.26 -3.63
C GLN A 90 -1.92 -21.13 -3.22
N ARG A 91 -1.43 -22.07 -2.39
CA ARG A 91 0.01 -22.31 -2.27
C ARG A 91 0.57 -22.66 -3.64
N TRP A 92 1.36 -21.76 -4.22
CA TRP A 92 2.08 -22.06 -5.46
C TRP A 92 3.19 -23.09 -5.20
N PRO A 93 3.41 -24.05 -6.11
CA PRO A 93 4.57 -24.92 -6.05
C PRO A 93 5.85 -24.14 -6.41
N PRO A 94 7.03 -24.59 -5.95
CA PRO A 94 8.30 -23.97 -6.35
C PRO A 94 8.52 -24.10 -7.87
N PHE A 95 9.16 -23.08 -8.46
CA PHE A 95 9.44 -23.02 -9.89
C PHE A 95 10.29 -24.22 -10.35
N PRO A 96 9.95 -24.88 -11.48
CA PRO A 96 10.83 -25.85 -12.10
C PRO A 96 12.04 -25.15 -12.75
N PRO A 97 13.24 -25.75 -12.76
CA PRO A 97 14.41 -25.16 -13.41
C PRO A 97 14.17 -25.01 -14.92
N GLY A 98 14.33 -23.78 -15.42
CA GLY A 98 14.01 -23.42 -16.79
C GLY A 98 14.87 -24.13 -17.84
N SER A 99 14.23 -24.72 -18.85
CA SER A 99 14.92 -25.23 -20.04
C SER A 99 15.41 -24.07 -20.92
N THR A 100 16.70 -24.07 -21.27
CA THR A 100 17.33 -23.05 -22.13
C THR A 100 16.62 -22.90 -23.48
N PRO A 101 16.18 -21.70 -23.89
CA PRO A 101 15.79 -21.42 -25.27
C PRO A 101 17.00 -21.47 -26.20
N THR A 102 16.85 -22.07 -27.38
CA THR A 102 17.88 -22.00 -28.44
C THR A 102 17.91 -20.60 -29.05
N SER A 103 19.08 -19.97 -29.05
CA SER A 103 19.31 -18.64 -29.63
C SER A 103 19.33 -18.69 -31.16
N ASP A 104 18.50 -17.87 -31.80
CA ASP A 104 18.64 -17.50 -33.22
C ASP A 104 18.28 -16.00 -33.35
N ALA A 105 19.26 -15.14 -33.08
CA ALA A 105 19.16 -13.68 -33.20
C ALA A 105 20.49 -13.14 -33.71
N THR A 106 20.46 -12.36 -34.80
CA THR A 106 21.67 -11.94 -35.52
C THR A 106 22.46 -10.88 -34.76
N GLU A 107 23.77 -11.10 -34.58
CA GLU A 107 24.66 -10.11 -33.96
C GLU A 107 24.72 -8.81 -34.79
N ALA A 108 24.55 -7.67 -34.10
CA ALA A 108 24.88 -6.34 -34.61
C ALA A 108 26.01 -5.75 -33.76
N SER A 109 27.26 -5.94 -34.19
CA SER A 109 28.45 -5.57 -33.42
C SER A 109 28.62 -4.04 -33.36
N VAL A 110 28.49 -3.44 -32.17
CA VAL A 110 28.78 -2.00 -31.94
C VAL A 110 30.04 -1.85 -31.10
N THR A 111 31.17 -1.56 -31.75
CA THR A 111 32.48 -1.38 -31.09
C THR A 111 32.66 0.05 -30.58
N SER A 112 32.56 0.26 -29.27
CA SER A 112 32.86 1.54 -28.61
C SER A 112 34.32 1.63 -28.14
N THR A 113 35.12 2.49 -28.78
CA THR A 113 36.54 2.67 -28.48
C THR A 113 36.80 3.78 -27.45
N LEU A 114 36.74 3.42 -26.16
CA LEU A 114 37.04 4.33 -25.05
C LEU A 114 38.56 4.63 -24.93
N SER A 115 39.00 5.71 -25.58
CA SER A 115 40.36 6.24 -25.46
C SER A 115 40.61 6.85 -24.07
N ARG A 116 41.23 6.09 -23.15
CA ARG A 116 41.74 6.65 -21.88
C ARG A 116 42.94 7.55 -22.12
N THR A 117 42.79 8.86 -21.90
CA THR A 117 43.89 9.84 -21.97
C THR A 117 44.40 10.22 -20.57
N THR A 118 45.44 9.54 -20.12
CA THR A 118 46.19 9.94 -18.92
C THR A 118 46.90 11.28 -19.12
N ARG A 119 46.86 12.15 -18.10
CA ARG A 119 47.74 13.33 -18.00
C ARG A 119 48.49 13.29 -16.67
N LEU A 120 49.79 13.04 -16.74
CA LEU A 120 50.77 13.34 -15.68
C LEU A 120 51.67 14.48 -16.18
N LEU A 121 51.90 15.49 -15.32
CA LEU A 121 52.93 16.55 -15.34
C LEU A 121 52.40 17.67 -14.42
N GLY A 122 53.16 18.30 -13.52
CA GLY A 122 54.54 18.08 -13.06
C GLY A 122 54.84 19.08 -11.93
N ALA A 123 55.77 18.77 -11.01
CA ALA A 123 55.90 19.52 -9.75
C ALA A 123 57.14 20.45 -9.66
N THR A 124 56.95 21.62 -9.03
CA THR A 124 57.94 22.48 -8.34
C THR A 124 57.16 23.37 -7.35
N ALA A 125 57.42 23.42 -6.04
CA ALA A 125 58.62 23.94 -5.33
C ALA A 125 58.77 25.49 -5.49
N LEU A 126 58.99 26.33 -4.47
CA LEU A 126 59.33 26.17 -3.04
C LEU A 126 59.09 27.51 -2.28
N VAL A 127 59.05 27.52 -0.93
CA VAL A 127 59.63 28.53 0.04
C VAL A 127 58.80 28.65 1.35
N CYS A 128 59.46 29.01 2.46
CA CYS A 128 59.02 28.78 3.85
C CYS A 128 58.72 30.06 4.67
N ALA A 129 57.87 29.93 5.69
CA ALA A 129 57.93 30.64 6.98
C ALA A 129 57.24 29.75 8.05
N ILE A 130 58.00 29.08 8.93
CA ILE A 130 58.46 29.53 10.27
C ILE A 130 57.30 29.60 11.30
N ALA A 131 57.50 28.94 12.44
CA ALA A 131 56.46 28.62 13.43
C ALA A 131 56.43 29.57 14.64
N LEU A 132 55.33 29.48 15.40
CA LEU A 132 55.26 29.71 16.86
C LEU A 132 54.18 28.79 17.46
N ALA A 133 54.25 28.49 18.76
CA ALA A 133 53.44 27.43 19.37
C ALA A 133 52.72 27.84 20.68
N GLY A 134 51.46 27.43 20.79
CA GLY A 134 50.63 27.44 22.02
C GLY A 134 50.02 28.80 22.41
N PRO A 135 49.14 28.83 23.43
CA PRO A 135 48.54 27.69 24.16
C PRO A 135 47.11 27.37 23.68
N ALA A 136 46.47 26.36 24.28
CA ALA A 136 45.07 26.02 24.00
C ALA A 136 44.09 27.06 24.59
N VAL A 137 43.00 27.32 23.87
CA VAL A 137 41.83 28.06 24.37
C VAL A 137 40.59 27.20 24.25
N THR A 138 40.03 26.79 25.39
CA THR A 138 38.72 26.15 25.47
C THR A 138 37.63 27.21 25.30
N ALA A 139 37.17 27.42 24.07
CA ALA A 139 35.94 28.16 23.80
C ALA A 139 34.82 27.13 23.59
N GLY A 140 33.79 27.18 24.44
CA GLY A 140 32.61 26.35 24.24
C GLY A 140 31.86 26.80 22.99
N ALA A 141 31.52 25.87 22.11
CA ALA A 141 30.46 26.12 21.14
C ALA A 141 29.16 26.34 21.95
N ALA A 142 28.49 27.46 21.70
CA ALA A 142 27.16 27.67 22.25
C ALA A 142 26.16 26.84 21.45
N ASP A 143 25.16 26.27 22.12
CA ASP A 143 24.03 25.64 21.45
C ASP A 143 23.31 26.70 20.60
N GLY A 144 23.51 26.62 19.29
CA GLY A 144 22.56 27.21 18.35
C GLY A 144 21.23 26.45 18.44
N PRO A 145 20.13 27.01 17.91
CA PRO A 145 18.99 26.18 17.57
C PRO A 145 19.51 25.07 16.64
N ALA A 146 19.24 23.81 16.97
CA ALA A 146 19.44 22.73 16.01
C ALA A 146 18.67 23.10 14.74
N GLU A 147 19.28 22.88 13.56
CA GLU A 147 18.49 22.89 12.33
C GLU A 147 17.36 21.86 12.50
N PRO A 148 16.14 22.14 12.01
CA PRO A 148 15.10 21.11 11.99
C PRO A 148 15.68 19.90 11.27
N ALA A 149 15.56 18.71 11.88
CA ALA A 149 16.05 17.49 11.26
C ALA A 149 15.54 17.43 9.81
N PRO A 150 16.40 17.06 8.84
CA PRO A 150 15.98 16.99 7.44
C PRO A 150 14.73 16.12 7.36
N THR A 151 13.70 16.60 6.67
CA THR A 151 12.45 15.86 6.52
C THR A 151 12.76 14.54 5.83
N ALA A 152 12.76 13.45 6.61
CA ALA A 152 13.39 12.17 6.24
C ALA A 152 12.81 11.54 4.96
N VAL A 153 11.63 11.98 4.53
CA VAL A 153 11.06 11.67 3.21
C VAL A 153 10.95 12.96 2.38
N PRO A 154 11.64 13.06 1.24
CA PRO A 154 11.52 14.21 0.33
C PRO A 154 10.13 14.33 -0.29
N ARG A 155 9.79 15.53 -0.80
CA ARG A 155 8.48 15.85 -1.41
C ARG A 155 8.08 14.83 -2.49
N HIS A 156 9.05 14.41 -3.29
CA HIS A 156 8.93 13.28 -4.21
C HIS A 156 9.98 12.24 -3.81
N ALA A 157 9.54 10.99 -3.61
CA ALA A 157 10.32 9.92 -3.02
C ALA A 157 10.12 8.59 -3.76
N LEU A 158 11.19 7.81 -3.83
CA LEU A 158 11.25 6.46 -4.36
C LEU A 158 11.33 5.46 -3.19
N THR A 159 10.27 4.68 -2.96
CA THR A 159 10.27 3.63 -1.93
C THR A 159 10.77 2.31 -2.50
N GLY A 160 11.62 1.59 -1.78
CA GLY A 160 12.12 0.27 -2.18
C GLY A 160 12.04 -0.75 -1.05
N TYR A 161 11.44 -1.90 -1.32
CA TYR A 161 11.44 -3.02 -0.36
C TYR A 161 12.79 -3.74 -0.39
N TRP A 162 13.36 -4.05 0.78
CA TRP A 162 14.63 -4.77 0.93
C TRP A 162 14.39 -6.13 1.61
N HIS A 163 14.76 -7.22 0.95
CA HIS A 163 14.56 -8.58 1.45
C HIS A 163 15.52 -8.89 2.60
N ASN A 164 14.98 -9.21 3.78
CA ASN A 164 15.67 -9.87 4.87
C ASN A 164 15.67 -11.41 4.67
N PHE A 165 15.89 -11.88 3.44
CA PHE A 165 15.83 -13.30 3.04
C PHE A 165 16.35 -13.51 1.61
N ASP A 166 16.62 -14.76 1.22
CA ASP A 166 16.90 -15.16 -0.18
C ASP A 166 15.65 -15.74 -0.85
N ASN A 167 15.30 -15.20 -2.03
CA ASN A 167 14.24 -15.71 -2.91
C ASN A 167 14.70 -15.89 -4.38
N GLY A 168 16.01 -15.95 -4.64
CA GLY A 168 16.60 -16.03 -5.98
C GLY A 168 16.81 -14.69 -6.69
N SER A 169 16.56 -13.57 -5.99
CA SER A 169 16.99 -12.22 -6.39
C SER A 169 18.48 -11.99 -6.04
N VAL A 170 18.93 -10.74 -5.93
CA VAL A 170 20.26 -10.44 -5.37
C VAL A 170 20.15 -10.28 -3.84
N VAL A 171 20.86 -11.13 -3.10
CA VAL A 171 21.16 -10.90 -1.68
C VAL A 171 22.21 -9.78 -1.60
N GLN A 172 21.94 -8.74 -0.83
CA GLN A 172 22.80 -7.56 -0.65
C GLN A 172 22.63 -6.99 0.77
N ARG A 173 23.64 -6.31 1.31
CA ARG A 173 23.49 -5.58 2.58
C ARG A 173 22.64 -4.31 2.36
N LEU A 174 22.21 -3.67 3.44
CA LEU A 174 21.48 -2.41 3.38
C LEU A 174 22.36 -1.26 2.87
N GLY A 175 23.64 -1.23 3.24
CA GLY A 175 24.63 -0.29 2.71
C GLY A 175 24.97 -0.48 1.21
N ASP A 176 24.63 -1.63 0.61
CA ASP A 176 24.78 -1.87 -0.83
C ASP A 176 23.60 -1.30 -1.66
N VAL A 177 22.51 -0.88 -1.01
CA VAL A 177 21.29 -0.41 -1.69
C VAL A 177 21.53 0.93 -2.38
N SER A 178 21.08 1.02 -3.64
CA SER A 178 21.25 2.20 -4.51
C SER A 178 20.72 3.49 -3.89
N ASP A 179 21.53 4.56 -3.96
CA ASP A 179 21.23 5.91 -3.50
C ASP A 179 20.09 6.62 -4.27
N ALA A 180 19.39 5.91 -5.15
CA ALA A 180 18.17 6.36 -5.81
C ALA A 180 16.90 6.17 -4.96
N TYR A 181 16.97 5.41 -3.85
CA TYR A 181 15.85 5.15 -2.95
C TYR A 181 15.86 6.08 -1.74
N ASP A 182 14.75 6.78 -1.49
CA ASP A 182 14.58 7.72 -0.37
C ASP A 182 13.88 7.09 0.85
N ILE A 183 13.19 5.96 0.64
CA ILE A 183 12.63 5.12 1.71
C ILE A 183 13.02 3.66 1.43
N ILE A 184 13.64 2.98 2.40
CA ILE A 184 13.89 1.54 2.34
C ILE A 184 12.99 0.83 3.35
N ALA A 185 12.15 -0.08 2.86
CA ALA A 185 11.23 -0.89 3.67
C ALA A 185 11.82 -2.28 3.92
N VAL A 186 12.33 -2.52 5.14
CA VAL A 186 12.92 -3.79 5.55
C VAL A 186 11.83 -4.86 5.63
N SER A 187 11.96 -5.90 4.79
CA SER A 187 10.92 -6.90 4.53
C SER A 187 11.32 -8.24 5.16
N PHE A 188 10.73 -8.72 6.25
CA PHE A 188 9.64 -8.14 7.07
C PHE A 188 9.88 -8.45 8.55
N ALA A 189 9.14 -7.77 9.43
CA ALA A 189 8.88 -8.27 10.78
C ALA A 189 7.87 -9.44 10.75
N GLU A 190 8.06 -10.43 11.62
CA GLU A 190 7.23 -11.63 11.73
C GLU A 190 6.27 -11.58 12.92
N SER A 191 5.14 -12.28 12.83
CA SER A 191 4.17 -12.44 13.94
C SER A 191 4.69 -13.40 15.01
N THR A 192 4.62 -13.03 16.30
CA THR A 192 4.96 -13.96 17.39
C THR A 192 3.80 -14.91 17.74
N ALA A 193 3.91 -15.65 18.85
CA ALA A 193 2.81 -16.43 19.42
C ALA A 193 1.75 -15.56 20.15
N THR A 194 2.01 -14.27 20.35
CA THR A 194 1.10 -13.31 20.98
C THR A 194 0.32 -12.56 19.88
N PRO A 195 -1.02 -12.54 19.87
CA PRO A 195 -1.79 -11.82 18.86
C PRO A 195 -1.40 -10.33 18.78
N GLY A 196 -1.09 -9.86 17.58
CA GLY A 196 -0.66 -8.49 17.28
C GLY A 196 0.81 -8.19 17.56
N GLU A 197 1.52 -8.97 18.37
CA GLU A 197 2.95 -8.77 18.65
C GLU A 197 3.80 -9.15 17.43
N ILE A 198 4.83 -8.34 17.15
CA ILE A 198 5.79 -8.56 16.07
C ILE A 198 7.23 -8.62 16.59
N ASP A 199 8.09 -9.29 15.85
CA ASP A 199 9.54 -9.40 16.13
C ASP A 199 10.32 -9.34 14.81
N PHE A 200 11.61 -9.01 14.85
CA PHE A 200 12.49 -8.99 13.69
C PHE A 200 13.83 -9.66 14.00
N THR A 201 14.13 -10.73 13.26
CA THR A 201 15.43 -11.40 13.27
C THR A 201 16.12 -11.18 11.92
N LEU A 202 17.29 -10.56 11.92
CA LEU A 202 18.15 -10.41 10.75
C LEU A 202 18.57 -11.79 10.20
N ASP A 203 18.26 -12.11 8.94
CA ASP A 203 18.58 -13.42 8.36
C ASP A 203 20.10 -13.54 8.11
N PRO A 204 20.78 -14.57 8.66
CA PRO A 204 22.21 -14.78 8.42
C PRO A 204 22.59 -14.97 6.94
N VAL A 205 21.63 -15.24 6.03
CA VAL A 205 21.87 -15.28 4.57
C VAL A 205 22.38 -13.95 4.01
N ILE A 206 22.00 -12.83 4.64
CA ILE A 206 22.45 -11.47 4.27
C ILE A 206 23.97 -11.28 4.51
N GLY A 207 24.58 -12.11 5.37
CA GLY A 207 26.03 -12.15 5.52
C GLY A 207 26.65 -10.99 6.32
N TYR A 208 25.87 -10.35 7.19
CA TYR A 208 26.40 -9.47 8.24
C TYR A 208 27.26 -10.25 9.25
N GLY A 209 28.35 -9.67 9.74
CA GLY A 209 29.17 -10.28 10.79
C GLY A 209 28.58 -10.14 12.20
N SER A 210 27.68 -9.18 12.39
CA SER A 210 26.82 -9.03 13.56
C SER A 210 25.59 -8.17 13.24
N GLU A 211 24.55 -8.27 14.06
CA GLU A 211 23.37 -7.40 13.99
C GLU A 211 23.71 -5.90 14.16
N GLN A 212 24.80 -5.58 14.88
CA GLN A 212 25.29 -4.21 14.98
C GLN A 212 25.76 -3.66 13.62
N GLU A 213 26.33 -4.49 12.72
CA GLU A 213 26.70 -4.03 11.36
C GLU A 213 25.45 -3.62 10.55
N PHE A 214 24.30 -4.26 10.79
CA PHE A 214 23.04 -3.88 10.15
C PHE A 214 22.48 -2.57 10.75
N LYS A 215 22.57 -2.40 12.08
CA LYS A 215 22.19 -1.15 12.76
C LYS A 215 23.11 0.02 12.38
N ASP A 216 24.39 -0.24 12.13
CA ASP A 216 25.35 0.73 11.61
C ASP A 216 25.05 1.11 10.14
N ASP A 217 24.66 0.15 9.29
CA ASP A 217 24.19 0.41 7.92
C ASP A 217 22.87 1.23 7.89
N ILE A 218 21.93 0.98 8.82
CA ILE A 218 20.70 1.78 8.98
C ILE A 218 21.07 3.23 9.26
N ALA A 219 21.92 3.46 10.27
CA ALA A 219 22.38 4.79 10.65
C ALA A 219 23.18 5.48 9.53
N ALA A 220 23.89 4.72 8.69
CA ALA A 220 24.58 5.25 7.51
C ALA A 220 23.59 5.75 6.44
N LYS A 221 22.57 4.96 6.08
CA LYS A 221 21.54 5.39 5.11
C LYS A 221 20.72 6.58 5.64
N GLN A 222 20.42 6.63 6.94
CA GLN A 222 19.81 7.79 7.58
C GLN A 222 20.70 9.05 7.52
N ALA A 223 22.02 8.90 7.68
CA ALA A 223 22.98 10.01 7.52
C ALA A 223 23.11 10.49 6.06
N GLU A 224 22.75 9.66 5.08
CA GLU A 224 22.62 10.03 3.66
C GLU A 224 21.26 10.70 3.34
N GLY A 225 20.31 10.70 4.29
CA GLY A 225 18.97 11.27 4.16
C GLY A 225 17.89 10.29 3.73
N VAL A 226 18.17 8.98 3.75
CA VAL A 226 17.24 7.91 3.40
C VAL A 226 16.51 7.42 4.65
N SER A 227 15.18 7.40 4.63
CA SER A 227 14.37 6.77 5.68
C SER A 227 14.49 5.25 5.64
N VAL A 228 14.70 4.58 6.77
CA VAL A 228 14.66 3.12 6.86
C VAL A 228 13.55 2.70 7.83
N ILE A 229 12.58 1.94 7.32
CA ILE A 229 11.37 1.54 8.06
C ILE A 229 11.22 0.02 8.08
N ILE A 230 10.59 -0.51 9.13
CA ILE A 230 10.27 -1.94 9.22
C ILE A 230 8.91 -2.21 8.56
N SER A 231 8.85 -3.11 7.58
CA SER A 231 7.58 -3.53 6.97
C SER A 231 7.02 -4.76 7.67
N VAL A 232 5.70 -4.77 7.84
CA VAL A 232 4.97 -5.79 8.60
C VAL A 232 3.93 -6.46 7.71
N GLY A 233 4.13 -7.75 7.42
CA GLY A 233 3.21 -8.55 6.61
C GLY A 233 3.89 -9.33 5.49
N GLY A 234 3.56 -8.97 4.25
CA GLY A 234 3.87 -9.73 3.05
C GLY A 234 3.17 -11.09 3.00
N GLN A 235 3.38 -11.82 1.91
CA GLN A 235 2.67 -13.06 1.57
C GLN A 235 2.60 -14.11 2.71
N ASN A 236 3.60 -14.18 3.59
CA ASN A 236 3.67 -15.16 4.68
C ASN A 236 3.32 -14.60 6.07
N GLY A 237 3.28 -13.28 6.27
CA GLY A 237 3.06 -12.66 7.58
C GLY A 237 1.60 -12.75 8.03
N HIS A 238 1.36 -13.31 9.22
CA HIS A 238 0.01 -13.51 9.77
C HIS A 238 -0.20 -12.70 11.07
N VAL A 239 0.15 -11.41 11.04
CA VAL A 239 -0.06 -10.50 12.18
C VAL A 239 -1.54 -10.13 12.26
N ALA A 240 -2.24 -10.61 13.29
CA ALA A 240 -3.64 -10.33 13.53
C ALA A 240 -3.82 -9.22 14.59
N VAL A 241 -4.25 -8.04 14.15
CA VAL A 241 -4.67 -6.92 15.00
C VAL A 241 -6.19 -6.80 14.92
N THR A 242 -6.89 -7.41 15.88
CA THR A 242 -8.37 -7.60 15.82
C THR A 242 -9.06 -7.36 17.16
N ASP A 243 -8.34 -6.85 18.15
CA ASP A 243 -8.90 -6.33 19.41
C ASP A 243 -7.96 -5.28 20.03
N GLY A 244 -8.44 -4.59 21.07
CA GLY A 244 -7.66 -3.55 21.75
C GLY A 244 -6.41 -4.04 22.50
N ALA A 245 -6.23 -5.36 22.65
CA ALA A 245 -5.05 -5.97 23.27
C ALA A 245 -3.96 -6.26 22.23
N SER A 246 -4.33 -6.87 21.12
CA SER A 246 -3.47 -7.07 19.94
C SER A 246 -3.04 -5.73 19.32
N ALA A 247 -3.92 -4.73 19.28
CA ALA A 247 -3.55 -3.36 18.88
C ALA A 247 -2.51 -2.72 19.81
N ARG A 248 -2.53 -3.02 21.12
CA ARG A 248 -1.46 -2.61 22.04
C ARG A 248 -0.18 -3.40 21.77
N ALA A 249 -0.26 -4.73 21.68
CA ALA A 249 0.90 -5.57 21.44
C ALA A 249 1.66 -5.17 20.17
N PHE A 250 0.92 -4.84 19.11
CA PHE A 250 1.46 -4.30 17.85
C PHE A 250 2.18 -2.96 18.06
N ALA A 251 1.54 -2.01 18.74
CA ALA A 251 2.14 -0.69 18.98
C ALA A 251 3.38 -0.76 19.89
N ASP A 252 3.30 -1.52 20.98
CA ASP A 252 4.38 -1.67 21.96
C ASP A 252 5.60 -2.38 21.32
N SER A 253 5.38 -3.42 20.49
CA SER A 253 6.47 -4.13 19.79
C SER A 253 7.03 -3.37 18.58
N THR A 254 6.20 -2.66 17.81
CA THR A 254 6.68 -1.75 16.74
C THR A 254 7.60 -0.67 17.30
N LEU A 255 7.20 -0.02 18.40
CA LEU A 255 8.03 0.99 19.07
C LEU A 255 9.32 0.39 19.67
N ALA A 256 9.29 -0.86 20.13
CA ALA A 256 10.49 -1.57 20.57
C ALA A 256 11.47 -1.82 19.42
N LEU A 257 11.00 -2.30 18.27
CA LEU A 257 11.83 -2.51 17.08
C LEU A 257 12.41 -1.20 16.54
N MET A 258 11.61 -0.12 16.49
CA MET A 258 12.10 1.22 16.13
C MET A 258 13.22 1.69 17.07
N HIS A 259 13.07 1.54 18.38
CA HIS A 259 14.10 1.89 19.36
C HIS A 259 15.35 0.98 19.26
N GLU A 260 15.19 -0.31 18.99
CA GLU A 260 16.28 -1.29 19.00
C GLU A 260 17.14 -1.24 17.73
N TYR A 261 16.52 -1.00 16.56
CA TYR A 261 17.21 -0.96 15.27
C TYR A 261 17.43 0.46 14.73
N GLY A 262 16.75 1.46 15.29
CA GLY A 262 16.83 2.85 14.86
C GLY A 262 15.87 3.22 13.71
N PHE A 263 14.91 2.35 13.36
CA PHE A 263 13.97 2.60 12.24
C PHE A 263 13.16 3.89 12.41
N ASP A 264 13.03 4.66 11.34
CA ASP A 264 12.26 5.92 11.29
C ASP A 264 10.74 5.71 11.40
N GLY A 265 10.29 4.46 11.26
CA GLY A 265 8.88 4.10 11.35
C GLY A 265 8.56 2.71 10.79
N VAL A 266 7.34 2.57 10.26
CA VAL A 266 6.71 1.29 9.97
C VAL A 266 5.91 1.33 8.67
N ASP A 267 5.91 0.21 7.95
CA ASP A 267 5.08 -0.04 6.78
C ASP A 267 4.07 -1.17 7.05
N ILE A 268 2.83 -1.01 6.55
CA ILE A 268 1.73 -1.96 6.75
C ILE A 268 1.38 -2.65 5.42
N ASP A 269 1.75 -3.93 5.33
CA ASP A 269 1.62 -4.81 4.14
C ASP A 269 0.90 -6.14 4.52
N LEU A 270 -0.13 -6.06 5.35
CA LEU A 270 -0.91 -7.21 5.83
C LEU A 270 -1.90 -7.71 4.76
N GLU A 271 -1.48 -8.65 3.92
CA GLU A 271 -2.28 -9.17 2.79
C GLU A 271 -3.47 -10.07 3.18
N HIS A 272 -3.52 -10.56 4.44
CA HIS A 272 -4.49 -11.58 4.89
C HIS A 272 -5.74 -10.99 5.59
N GLY A 273 -5.94 -9.68 5.49
CA GLY A 273 -7.02 -8.94 6.12
C GLY A 273 -6.55 -8.08 7.30
N ILE A 274 -7.25 -6.97 7.51
CA ILE A 274 -6.93 -5.94 8.51
C ILE A 274 -8.25 -5.47 9.15
N ASP A 275 -8.20 -4.99 10.40
CA ASP A 275 -9.33 -4.34 11.07
C ASP A 275 -9.03 -2.85 11.20
N ALA A 276 -9.86 -2.00 10.61
CA ALA A 276 -9.62 -0.56 10.58
C ALA A 276 -9.70 0.08 11.96
N GLU A 277 -10.56 -0.40 12.88
CA GLU A 277 -10.71 0.17 14.22
C GLU A 277 -9.46 -0.11 15.06
N TYR A 278 -9.05 -1.38 15.13
CA TYR A 278 -7.93 -1.79 15.97
C TYR A 278 -6.56 -1.40 15.38
N MET A 279 -6.40 -1.40 14.06
CA MET A 279 -5.16 -0.86 13.48
C MET A 279 -5.10 0.67 13.57
N THR A 280 -6.23 1.40 13.51
CA THR A 280 -6.23 2.84 13.82
C THR A 280 -5.79 3.07 15.27
N GLN A 281 -6.26 2.25 16.22
CA GLN A 281 -5.82 2.31 17.63
C GLN A 281 -4.31 2.06 17.76
N ALA A 282 -3.77 1.06 17.06
CA ALA A 282 -2.34 0.72 17.08
C ALA A 282 -1.48 1.84 16.48
N MET A 283 -1.81 2.30 15.27
CA MET A 283 -1.05 3.35 14.58
C MET A 283 -1.11 4.70 15.30
N THR A 284 -2.23 5.03 15.94
CA THR A 284 -2.33 6.23 16.80
C THR A 284 -1.40 6.13 18.02
N ALA A 285 -1.24 4.93 18.60
CA ALA A 285 -0.31 4.72 19.71
C ALA A 285 1.17 4.76 19.25
N ILE A 286 1.48 4.23 18.06
CA ILE A 286 2.82 4.32 17.46
C ILE A 286 3.19 5.79 17.19
N HIS A 287 2.34 6.57 16.54
CA HIS A 287 2.58 8.00 16.32
C HIS A 287 2.69 8.79 17.64
N ALA A 288 1.89 8.46 18.66
CA ALA A 288 2.03 9.07 19.99
C ALA A 288 3.34 8.69 20.72
N GLY A 289 3.99 7.58 20.36
CA GLY A 289 5.29 7.15 20.90
C GLY A 289 6.50 7.68 20.11
N ALA A 290 6.41 7.72 18.78
CA ALA A 290 7.47 8.18 17.88
C ALA A 290 7.46 9.70 17.61
N GLY A 291 6.28 10.34 17.73
CA GLY A 291 6.07 11.75 17.44
C GLY A 291 5.97 12.08 15.95
N ASP A 292 6.15 13.36 15.62
CA ASP A 292 5.98 13.94 14.28
C ASP A 292 7.05 13.49 13.26
N GLY A 293 8.09 12.78 13.71
CA GLY A 293 9.14 12.21 12.86
C GLY A 293 8.78 10.85 12.25
N LEU A 294 7.65 10.25 12.63
CA LEU A 294 7.25 8.91 12.19
C LEU A 294 7.10 8.82 10.66
N VAL A 295 7.86 7.94 10.03
CA VAL A 295 7.68 7.55 8.63
C VAL A 295 6.72 6.36 8.58
N TYR A 296 5.46 6.62 8.27
CA TYR A 296 4.40 5.62 8.22
C TYR A 296 3.92 5.41 6.78
N THR A 297 4.11 4.20 6.25
CA THR A 297 3.62 3.83 4.92
C THR A 297 2.66 2.64 4.95
N MET A 298 1.99 2.40 3.83
CA MET A 298 1.05 1.29 3.65
C MET A 298 1.17 0.75 2.22
N ALA A 299 1.14 -0.58 2.03
CA ALA A 299 1.15 -1.23 0.72
C ALA A 299 -0.10 -2.11 0.47
N PRO A 300 -1.32 -1.55 0.52
CA PRO A 300 -2.55 -2.29 0.22
C PRO A 300 -2.54 -2.88 -1.20
N GLN A 301 -3.23 -4.00 -1.40
CA GLN A 301 -3.49 -4.51 -2.75
C GLN A 301 -4.55 -3.63 -3.45
N THR A 302 -4.70 -3.74 -4.77
CA THR A 302 -5.67 -2.92 -5.52
C THR A 302 -7.13 -3.05 -5.02
N LEU A 303 -7.55 -4.25 -4.60
CA LEU A 303 -8.88 -4.50 -4.01
C LEU A 303 -9.12 -3.65 -2.75
N ASP A 304 -8.08 -3.47 -1.94
CA ASP A 304 -8.12 -2.87 -0.61
C ASP A 304 -8.31 -1.35 -0.64
N MET A 305 -8.23 -0.71 -1.82
CA MET A 305 -8.44 0.74 -2.02
C MET A 305 -9.59 1.07 -2.98
N GLN A 306 -10.36 0.08 -3.47
CA GLN A 306 -11.42 0.32 -4.48
C GLN A 306 -12.57 1.22 -3.99
N HIS A 307 -12.77 1.39 -2.67
CA HIS A 307 -13.75 2.31 -2.10
C HIS A 307 -13.41 2.67 -0.65
N THR A 308 -13.80 3.86 -0.18
CA THR A 308 -13.49 4.36 1.19
C THR A 308 -14.14 3.58 2.35
N GLY A 309 -14.87 2.51 2.05
CA GLY A 309 -15.40 1.53 3.01
C GLY A 309 -14.66 0.18 3.02
N THR A 310 -13.46 0.08 2.44
CA THR A 310 -12.55 -1.05 2.71
C THR A 310 -11.74 -0.74 3.97
N GLU A 311 -11.41 -1.76 4.75
CA GLU A 311 -10.70 -1.61 6.03
C GLU A 311 -9.36 -0.84 5.87
N TYR A 312 -8.61 -1.12 4.79
CA TYR A 312 -7.37 -0.43 4.45
C TYR A 312 -7.54 1.06 4.12
N PHE A 313 -8.54 1.41 3.32
CA PHE A 313 -8.78 2.80 2.96
C PHE A 313 -9.43 3.56 4.14
N GLN A 314 -10.23 2.89 4.97
CA GLN A 314 -10.70 3.43 6.24
C GLN A 314 -9.54 3.72 7.19
N LEU A 315 -8.60 2.78 7.36
CA LEU A 315 -7.38 2.99 8.13
C LEU A 315 -6.60 4.20 7.59
N ALA A 316 -6.31 4.24 6.29
CA ALA A 316 -5.58 5.34 5.66
C ALA A 316 -6.27 6.70 5.84
N LEU A 317 -7.61 6.76 5.82
CA LEU A 317 -8.37 7.99 6.06
C LEU A 317 -8.45 8.37 7.54
N ASN A 318 -8.46 7.40 8.45
CA ASN A 318 -8.45 7.61 9.90
C ASN A 318 -7.08 8.12 10.39
N THR A 319 -5.99 7.69 9.76
CA THR A 319 -4.61 8.02 10.13
C THR A 319 -3.95 9.07 9.23
N ARG A 320 -4.68 9.60 8.22
CA ARG A 320 -4.18 10.55 7.21
C ARG A 320 -3.48 11.80 7.78
N ASP A 321 -3.73 12.16 9.03
CA ASP A 321 -3.14 13.35 9.64
C ASP A 321 -1.65 13.13 9.99
N PHE A 322 -1.18 11.86 10.00
CA PHE A 322 0.23 11.46 10.20
C PHE A 322 0.75 10.37 9.22
N LEU A 323 -0.08 9.87 8.30
CA LEU A 323 0.29 8.94 7.23
C LEU A 323 1.23 9.60 6.20
N THR A 324 2.39 8.98 5.94
CA THR A 324 3.39 9.52 5.01
C THR A 324 3.06 9.21 3.55
N VAL A 325 2.75 7.96 3.20
CA VAL A 325 2.32 7.55 1.84
C VAL A 325 1.65 6.16 1.80
N VAL A 326 0.57 6.04 1.03
CA VAL A 326 0.02 4.76 0.54
C VAL A 326 0.70 4.41 -0.79
N ASN A 327 1.57 3.42 -0.73
CA ASN A 327 2.26 2.81 -1.86
C ASN A 327 1.48 1.57 -2.33
N MET A 328 0.25 1.76 -2.81
CA MET A 328 -0.62 0.64 -3.20
C MET A 328 0.08 -0.27 -4.24
N GLN A 329 -0.07 -1.59 -4.11
CA GLN A 329 0.48 -2.58 -5.04
C GLN A 329 -0.35 -2.61 -6.34
N TYR A 330 0.12 -2.02 -7.45
CA TYR A 330 -0.58 -2.03 -8.76
C TYR A 330 -0.32 -3.33 -9.57
N TYR A 331 0.13 -4.39 -8.92
CA TYR A 331 0.61 -5.64 -9.50
C TYR A 331 -0.01 -6.86 -8.81
N ASN A 332 0.27 -8.08 -9.31
CA ASN A 332 -0.42 -9.34 -8.95
C ASN A 332 -1.97 -9.30 -9.10
N SER A 333 -2.51 -8.19 -9.60
CA SER A 333 -3.93 -7.88 -9.72
C SER A 333 -4.53 -8.36 -11.04
N GLY A 334 -5.84 -8.61 -11.02
CA GLY A 334 -6.66 -8.65 -12.22
C GLY A 334 -6.97 -7.24 -12.74
N SER A 335 -8.01 -7.13 -13.57
CA SER A 335 -8.59 -5.84 -13.96
C SER A 335 -9.43 -5.25 -12.82
N MET A 336 -9.40 -3.93 -12.67
CA MET A 336 -10.08 -3.18 -11.59
C MET A 336 -10.86 -1.99 -12.16
N LEU A 337 -11.72 -1.38 -11.34
CA LEU A 337 -12.45 -0.16 -11.72
C LEU A 337 -11.61 1.08 -11.40
N GLY A 338 -11.50 2.01 -12.35
CA GLY A 338 -10.97 3.35 -12.09
C GLY A 338 -11.99 4.25 -11.37
N CYS A 339 -11.57 5.47 -11.01
CA CYS A 339 -12.46 6.48 -10.40
C CYS A 339 -13.65 6.87 -11.29
N ASP A 340 -13.55 6.70 -12.61
CA ASP A 340 -14.62 6.91 -13.61
C ASP A 340 -15.55 5.69 -13.78
N GLY A 341 -15.30 4.61 -13.03
CA GLY A 341 -16.05 3.35 -13.11
C GLY A 341 -15.78 2.51 -14.36
N GLN A 342 -14.74 2.82 -15.17
CA GLN A 342 -14.32 1.96 -16.29
C GLN A 342 -13.33 0.88 -15.83
N VAL A 343 -13.25 -0.22 -16.60
CA VAL A 343 -12.41 -1.37 -16.26
C VAL A 343 -11.03 -1.23 -16.90
N TYR A 344 -9.99 -1.15 -16.06
CA TYR A 344 -8.59 -1.08 -16.46
C TYR A 344 -7.85 -2.37 -16.09
N SER A 345 -6.80 -2.72 -16.83
CA SER A 345 -6.01 -3.95 -16.62
C SER A 345 -4.58 -3.63 -16.21
N SER A 346 -4.09 -4.32 -15.17
CA SER A 346 -2.71 -4.18 -14.67
C SER A 346 -1.68 -4.40 -15.78
N GLY A 347 -0.52 -3.73 -15.66
CA GLY A 347 0.48 -3.65 -16.72
C GLY A 347 0.30 -2.48 -17.71
N THR A 348 -0.47 -1.44 -17.36
CA THR A 348 -0.75 -0.29 -18.24
C THR A 348 -0.71 1.06 -17.52
N VAL A 349 -0.38 2.14 -18.25
CA VAL A 349 -0.41 3.53 -17.72
C VAL A 349 -1.78 3.89 -17.16
N ASP A 350 -2.86 3.52 -17.86
CA ASP A 350 -4.23 3.81 -17.45
C ASP A 350 -4.62 3.09 -16.14
N PHE A 351 -4.08 1.90 -15.88
CA PHE A 351 -4.30 1.21 -14.61
C PHE A 351 -3.61 1.90 -13.43
N LEU A 352 -2.41 2.47 -13.65
CA LEU A 352 -1.75 3.26 -12.62
C LEU A 352 -2.53 4.55 -12.32
N THR A 353 -2.90 5.29 -13.36
CA THR A 353 -3.50 6.63 -13.22
C THR A 353 -4.97 6.60 -12.79
N ALA A 354 -5.78 5.67 -13.32
CA ALA A 354 -7.21 5.59 -13.01
C ALA A 354 -7.50 5.01 -11.62
N LEU A 355 -6.60 4.18 -11.06
CA LEU A 355 -6.70 3.70 -9.68
C LEU A 355 -6.08 4.69 -8.67
N ALA A 356 -4.95 5.35 -9.01
CA ALA A 356 -4.41 6.44 -8.19
C ALA A 356 -5.45 7.57 -7.99
N CYS A 357 -6.21 7.88 -9.04
CA CYS A 357 -7.34 8.80 -8.98
C CYS A 357 -8.35 8.48 -7.86
N ILE A 358 -8.63 7.20 -7.58
CA ILE A 358 -9.57 6.81 -6.51
C ILE A 358 -9.10 7.36 -5.16
N GLN A 359 -7.80 7.22 -4.86
CA GLN A 359 -7.19 7.69 -3.62
C GLN A 359 -7.17 9.23 -3.55
N LEU A 360 -6.72 9.86 -4.65
CA LEU A 360 -6.54 11.30 -4.79
C LEU A 360 -7.87 12.09 -4.73
N GLU A 361 -8.98 11.48 -5.14
CA GLU A 361 -10.31 12.13 -5.15
C GLU A 361 -11.17 11.83 -3.93
N ASN A 362 -10.84 10.79 -3.15
CA ASN A 362 -11.67 10.33 -2.02
C ASN A 362 -11.04 10.53 -0.63
N GLY A 363 -9.97 11.34 -0.51
CA GLY A 363 -9.64 12.02 0.75
C GLY A 363 -8.19 11.94 1.23
N LEU A 364 -7.28 11.31 0.48
CA LEU A 364 -5.84 11.39 0.71
C LEU A 364 -5.24 12.60 -0.02
N ALA A 365 -4.21 13.23 0.54
CA ALA A 365 -3.45 14.26 -0.16
C ALA A 365 -2.54 13.64 -1.24
N PRO A 366 -2.16 14.36 -2.31
CA PRO A 366 -1.24 13.83 -3.32
C PRO A 366 0.09 13.32 -2.76
N SER A 367 0.62 14.01 -1.74
CA SER A 367 1.83 13.62 -1.02
C SER A 367 1.69 12.33 -0.22
N GLN A 368 0.49 11.73 -0.19
CA GLN A 368 0.17 10.48 0.48
C GLN A 368 -0.19 9.36 -0.53
N VAL A 369 0.00 9.56 -1.84
CA VAL A 369 -0.26 8.55 -2.87
C VAL A 369 1.00 8.27 -3.67
N GLY A 370 1.41 7.00 -3.72
CA GLY A 370 2.56 6.49 -4.47
C GLY A 370 2.18 5.33 -5.40
N LEU A 371 2.95 5.16 -6.47
CA LEU A 371 2.73 4.12 -7.48
C LEU A 371 3.61 2.87 -7.22
N GLY A 372 3.10 1.87 -6.50
CA GLY A 372 3.80 0.60 -6.25
C GLY A 372 3.79 -0.34 -7.45
N VAL A 373 4.97 -0.63 -8.02
CA VAL A 373 5.14 -1.48 -9.21
C VAL A 373 6.30 -2.48 -9.07
N PRO A 374 6.31 -3.62 -9.76
CA PRO A 374 7.41 -4.58 -9.69
C PRO A 374 8.67 -4.03 -10.38
N ALA A 375 9.84 -4.20 -9.76
CA ALA A 375 11.11 -3.72 -10.31
C ALA A 375 11.50 -4.43 -11.61
N SER A 376 11.03 -5.68 -11.77
CA SER A 376 11.34 -6.52 -12.92
C SER A 376 10.22 -7.53 -13.20
N PRO A 377 10.22 -8.19 -14.38
CA PRO A 377 9.29 -9.28 -14.68
C PRO A 377 9.41 -10.49 -13.73
N ASN A 378 10.49 -10.62 -12.96
CA ASN A 378 10.70 -11.70 -12.00
C ASN A 378 10.10 -11.37 -10.61
N ALA A 379 9.84 -10.09 -10.33
CA ALA A 379 9.46 -9.64 -9.00
C ALA A 379 7.99 -9.91 -8.64
N ALA A 380 7.11 -10.08 -9.64
CA ALA A 380 5.67 -10.32 -9.45
C ALA A 380 5.12 -11.27 -10.52
N GLY A 381 4.02 -11.97 -10.22
CA GLY A 381 3.36 -12.89 -11.16
C GLY A 381 2.56 -12.20 -12.27
N SER A 382 2.18 -10.94 -12.07
CA SER A 382 1.60 -10.05 -13.08
C SER A 382 1.86 -8.58 -12.76
N GLY A 383 1.65 -7.69 -13.73
CA GLY A 383 1.59 -6.25 -13.50
C GLY A 383 2.91 -5.47 -13.62
N TYR A 384 4.02 -6.13 -13.97
CA TYR A 384 5.26 -5.42 -14.34
C TYR A 384 5.01 -4.43 -15.48
N VAL A 385 5.59 -3.23 -15.34
CA VAL A 385 5.65 -2.20 -16.38
C VAL A 385 7.09 -1.68 -16.49
N PRO A 386 7.60 -1.37 -17.70
CA PRO A 386 8.93 -0.79 -17.83
C PRO A 386 8.94 0.68 -17.36
N PRO A 387 10.09 1.23 -16.93
CA PRO A 387 10.18 2.58 -16.36
C PRO A 387 9.52 3.71 -17.16
N PRO A 388 9.56 3.75 -18.51
CA PRO A 388 8.86 4.78 -19.28
C PRO A 388 7.34 4.80 -19.08
N VAL A 389 6.71 3.68 -18.66
CA VAL A 389 5.27 3.61 -18.34
C VAL A 389 5.00 4.12 -16.92
N VAL A 390 5.91 3.91 -15.98
CA VAL A 390 5.85 4.50 -14.62
C VAL A 390 5.97 6.03 -14.75
N ASN A 391 6.99 6.49 -15.47
CA ASN A 391 7.25 7.90 -15.71
C ASN A 391 6.08 8.57 -16.47
N ALA A 392 5.48 7.89 -17.45
CA ALA A 392 4.27 8.38 -18.12
C ALA A 392 3.05 8.50 -17.18
N ALA A 393 2.90 7.62 -16.19
CA ALA A 393 1.83 7.73 -15.18
C ALA A 393 2.09 8.88 -14.20
N LEU A 394 3.35 9.08 -13.79
CA LEU A 394 3.78 10.18 -12.94
C LEU A 394 3.60 11.54 -13.64
N ASP A 395 4.03 11.67 -14.90
CA ASP A 395 3.75 12.84 -15.74
C ASP A 395 2.24 13.06 -15.94
N CYS A 396 1.44 12.00 -16.08
CA CYS A 396 0.00 12.13 -16.28
C CYS A 396 -0.68 12.72 -15.05
N LEU A 397 -0.36 12.20 -13.86
CA LEU A 397 -0.92 12.67 -12.60
C LEU A 397 -0.40 14.06 -12.22
N THR A 398 0.91 14.32 -12.34
CA THR A 398 1.52 15.58 -11.87
C THR A 398 1.41 16.74 -12.88
N ARG A 399 1.41 16.46 -14.18
CA ARG A 399 1.52 17.46 -15.27
C ARG A 399 0.41 17.39 -16.33
N GLY A 400 -0.38 16.31 -16.36
CA GLY A 400 -1.41 16.10 -17.38
C GLY A 400 -0.84 15.71 -18.75
N THR A 401 0.38 15.14 -18.78
CA THR A 401 1.12 14.76 -19.99
C THR A 401 1.48 13.27 -19.95
N GLY A 402 1.60 12.59 -21.09
CA GLY A 402 1.94 11.15 -21.10
C GLY A 402 0.81 10.19 -20.69
N CYS A 403 -0.39 10.71 -20.39
CA CYS A 403 -1.60 9.93 -20.16
C CYS A 403 -1.93 8.97 -21.32
N GLY A 404 -2.63 7.88 -21.01
CA GLY A 404 -3.14 6.92 -21.99
C GLY A 404 -4.55 7.28 -22.47
N SER A 405 -5.50 6.36 -22.31
CA SER A 405 -6.92 6.61 -22.56
C SER A 405 -7.65 7.24 -21.38
N PHE A 406 -7.14 7.04 -20.15
CA PHE A 406 -7.59 7.76 -18.96
C PHE A 406 -6.80 9.06 -18.80
N VAL A 407 -7.51 10.15 -18.48
CA VAL A 407 -6.93 11.47 -18.19
C VAL A 407 -7.61 11.99 -16.92
N PRO A 408 -6.87 12.31 -15.85
CA PRO A 408 -7.44 12.92 -14.64
C PRO A 408 -8.06 14.30 -14.94
N ASP A 409 -9.17 14.64 -14.27
CA ASP A 409 -9.85 15.95 -14.40
C ASP A 409 -8.98 17.16 -13.92
N ARG A 410 -7.89 16.90 -13.21
CA ARG A 410 -6.93 17.88 -12.67
C ARG A 410 -5.55 17.26 -12.45
N THR A 411 -4.53 18.09 -12.38
CA THR A 411 -3.18 17.67 -11.99
C THR A 411 -2.99 17.66 -10.48
N TYR A 412 -2.08 16.80 -10.02
CA TYR A 412 -1.72 16.55 -8.63
C TYR A 412 -0.19 16.70 -8.49
N PRO A 413 0.35 17.93 -8.54
CA PRO A 413 1.81 18.15 -8.62
C PRO A 413 2.56 17.58 -7.42
N ASP A 414 1.97 17.65 -6.22
CA ASP A 414 2.55 17.13 -4.97
C ASP A 414 2.47 15.60 -4.81
N LEU A 415 2.27 14.82 -5.89
CA LEU A 415 2.23 13.35 -5.83
C LEU A 415 3.55 12.81 -5.23
N ARG A 416 3.46 11.84 -4.30
CA ARG A 416 4.67 11.34 -3.61
C ARG A 416 5.68 10.70 -4.56
N GLY A 417 5.24 9.98 -5.59
CA GLY A 417 6.14 9.31 -6.54
C GLY A 417 5.83 7.83 -6.71
N ALA A 418 6.83 6.98 -6.58
CA ALA A 418 6.74 5.55 -6.89
C ALA A 418 7.35 4.66 -5.82
N MET A 419 6.90 3.42 -5.78
CA MET A 419 7.42 2.36 -4.93
C MET A 419 7.80 1.15 -5.80
N THR A 420 8.80 0.38 -5.36
CA THR A 420 9.02 -0.94 -5.95
C THR A 420 9.25 -2.08 -4.98
N TRP A 421 8.59 -3.19 -5.30
CA TRP A 421 9.02 -4.53 -4.95
C TRP A 421 9.98 -5.04 -6.04
N SER A 422 11.30 -5.09 -5.83
CA SER A 422 12.07 -4.75 -4.63
C SER A 422 13.47 -4.26 -5.04
N VAL A 423 14.24 -3.66 -4.13
CA VAL A 423 15.61 -3.20 -4.43
C VAL A 423 16.54 -4.37 -4.79
N ASN A 424 16.22 -5.58 -4.31
CA ASN A 424 16.90 -6.84 -4.65
C ASN A 424 16.56 -7.32 -6.07
N TRP A 425 15.33 -7.11 -6.54
CA TRP A 425 14.94 -7.41 -7.92
C TRP A 425 15.38 -6.35 -8.93
N ASP A 426 15.50 -5.08 -8.51
CA ASP A 426 16.14 -4.00 -9.28
C ASP A 426 17.64 -4.29 -9.46
N ALA A 427 18.36 -4.58 -8.38
CA ALA A 427 19.78 -4.97 -8.42
C ALA A 427 20.02 -6.22 -9.30
N HIS A 428 19.18 -7.26 -9.15
CA HIS A 428 19.20 -8.44 -10.03
C HIS A 428 18.98 -8.11 -11.51
N SER A 429 18.30 -7.00 -11.80
CA SER A 429 18.02 -6.49 -13.15
C SER A 429 19.01 -5.40 -13.61
N GLY A 430 20.13 -5.22 -12.89
CA GLY A 430 21.17 -4.24 -13.23
C GLY A 430 20.80 -2.79 -12.94
N HIS A 431 19.93 -2.55 -11.95
CA HIS A 431 19.40 -1.23 -11.56
C HIS A 431 18.59 -0.50 -12.64
N ALA A 432 18.03 -1.26 -13.59
CA ALA A 432 17.31 -0.72 -14.73
C ALA A 432 16.00 0.01 -14.35
N TRP A 433 15.43 -0.25 -13.17
CA TRP A 433 14.22 0.44 -12.71
C TRP A 433 14.56 1.70 -11.93
N SER A 434 15.43 1.60 -10.91
CA SER A 434 15.81 2.75 -10.07
C SER A 434 16.52 3.85 -10.87
N SER A 435 17.38 3.49 -11.83
CA SER A 435 18.13 4.46 -12.64
C SER A 435 17.29 5.25 -13.67
N GLU A 436 16.08 4.79 -14.03
CA GLU A 436 15.14 5.53 -14.90
C GLU A 436 13.95 6.14 -14.13
N VAL A 437 13.47 5.53 -13.04
CA VAL A 437 12.33 6.05 -12.26
C VAL A 437 12.79 7.06 -11.20
N GLY A 438 13.88 6.80 -10.47
CA GLY A 438 14.38 7.68 -9.40
C GLY A 438 14.63 9.11 -9.89
N PRO A 439 15.51 9.33 -10.89
CA PRO A 439 15.77 10.66 -11.45
C PRO A 439 14.54 11.34 -12.07
N HIS A 440 13.49 10.58 -12.43
CA HIS A 440 12.23 11.15 -12.89
C HIS A 440 11.35 11.59 -11.71
N VAL A 441 11.24 10.78 -10.65
CA VAL A 441 10.56 11.10 -9.38
C VAL A 441 11.19 12.33 -8.72
N HIS A 442 12.51 12.35 -8.56
CA HIS A 442 13.25 13.51 -8.04
C HIS A 442 13.15 14.75 -8.94
N GLY A 443 12.73 14.58 -10.20
CA GLY A 443 12.49 15.62 -11.18
C GLY A 443 11.02 16.05 -11.34
N LEU A 444 10.12 15.68 -10.43
CA LEU A 444 8.69 16.08 -10.42
C LEU A 444 8.48 17.57 -10.03
N PRO A 445 7.31 18.19 -10.35
CA PRO A 445 7.14 19.65 -10.38
C PRO A 445 6.76 20.29 -9.03
#